data_AF-A0A2P5AUS6-F1
#
_entry.id   AF-A0A2P5AUS6-F1
#
_cell.length_a   1.000
_cell.length_b   1.000
_cell.length_c   1.000
_cell.angle_alpha   90.00
_cell.angle_beta   90.00
_cell.angle_gamma   90.00
#
_symmetry.space_group_name_H-M   'P 1'
#
loop_
_entity.id
_entity.type
_entity.pdbx_description
1 polymer ?
#
loop_
_entity_poly.entity_id
_entity_poly.type
_entity_poly.pdbx_seq_one_letter_code
_entity_poly.pdbx_strand_id
1 'polypeptide(L)'
;MASTIFRSFQTLPFCFHPTSLFRRKNGILFCTMKSTQAQAATREKPTPPQVKVSPRSSNTKAIDKTSKEYEAIIGIETHVQLSTLTKAFCSCPYSYGSPPNTSVCPVCMGLPGALPVLNSKIIEFALKVGLALNCKLSLNSKFDRKQYFYPDLPKGYQISQFDIPIATGGYIDLDLPLEFGGGHRKFGITRVHMEEDAGKLLHSESGSYSQETTFPLFVL
;
A
#
# COMPACT_ATOMS: atom_id res chain seq x y z
N MET A 1 38.04 -27.08 -39.88
CA MET A 1 38.20 -26.60 -41.27
C MET A 1 36.95 -26.99 -42.03
N ALA A 2 36.31 -26.03 -42.71
CA ALA A 2 35.02 -26.14 -43.43
C ALA A 2 33.81 -26.36 -42.48
N SER A 3 32.63 -25.80 -42.67
CA SER A 3 32.02 -25.09 -43.80
C SER A 3 30.93 -24.16 -43.26
N THR A 4 31.02 -22.87 -43.58
CA THR A 4 30.02 -21.85 -43.24
C THR A 4 28.92 -21.87 -44.30
N ILE A 5 27.72 -22.34 -43.95
CA ILE A 5 26.57 -22.34 -44.84
C ILE A 5 25.74 -21.08 -44.55
N PHE A 6 25.87 -20.08 -45.42
CA PHE A 6 24.92 -18.97 -45.53
C PHE A 6 23.57 -19.51 -45.99
N ARG A 7 22.54 -19.41 -45.14
CA ARG A 7 21.15 -19.58 -45.57
C ARG A 7 20.56 -18.23 -45.91
N SER A 8 20.14 -18.15 -47.17
CA SER A 8 19.46 -17.07 -47.87
C SER A 8 18.29 -16.46 -47.09
N PHE A 9 18.24 -15.13 -47.10
CA PHE A 9 17.04 -14.33 -46.81
C PHE A 9 15.92 -14.69 -47.81
N GLN A 10 14.82 -15.21 -47.30
CA GLN A 10 13.55 -15.30 -48.05
C GLN A 10 12.71 -14.06 -47.71
N THR A 11 12.51 -13.20 -48.70
CA THR A 11 11.56 -12.09 -48.66
C THR A 11 10.16 -12.64 -48.92
N LEU A 12 9.30 -12.61 -47.89
CA LEU A 12 7.87 -12.88 -48.03
C LEU A 12 7.19 -11.69 -48.72
N PRO A 13 6.35 -11.90 -49.75
CA PRO A 13 5.65 -10.82 -50.43
C PRO A 13 4.56 -10.23 -49.53
N PHE A 14 4.49 -8.91 -49.49
CA PHE A 14 3.40 -8.12 -48.91
C PHE A 14 2.07 -8.47 -49.59
N CYS A 15 1.21 -9.22 -48.91
CA CYS A 15 -0.19 -9.36 -49.29
C CYS A 15 -0.96 -8.12 -48.80
N PHE A 16 -1.24 -7.20 -49.71
CA PHE A 16 -2.25 -6.17 -49.54
C PHE A 16 -3.64 -6.81 -49.46
N HIS A 17 -4.29 -6.74 -48.30
CA HIS A 17 -5.72 -7.03 -48.19
C HIS A 17 -6.55 -5.77 -48.46
N PRO A 18 -7.61 -5.87 -49.29
CA PRO A 18 -8.44 -4.74 -49.67
C PRO A 18 -9.32 -4.25 -48.52
N THR A 19 -9.40 -2.93 -48.42
CA THR A 19 -10.23 -2.16 -47.49
C THR A 19 -11.72 -2.40 -47.74
N SER A 20 -12.42 -3.08 -46.82
CA SER A 20 -13.87 -3.02 -46.76
C SER A 20 -14.31 -1.81 -45.92
N LEU A 21 -14.73 -0.76 -46.60
CA LEU A 21 -15.52 0.35 -46.08
C LEU A 21 -16.77 -0.18 -45.36
N PHE A 22 -16.75 -0.22 -44.02
CA PHE A 22 -17.97 -0.27 -43.22
C PHE A 22 -18.18 1.05 -42.49
N ARG A 23 -19.08 1.82 -43.08
CA ARG A 23 -19.76 3.03 -42.62
C ARG A 23 -20.01 3.03 -41.11
N ARG A 24 -19.30 3.88 -40.36
CA ARG A 24 -19.66 4.29 -38.99
C ARG A 24 -21.10 4.83 -39.02
N LYS A 25 -22.05 4.12 -38.42
CA LYS A 25 -23.27 4.75 -37.91
C LYS A 25 -22.91 5.42 -36.60
N ASN A 26 -22.83 6.75 -36.61
CA ASN A 26 -22.86 7.56 -35.39
C ASN A 26 -24.23 7.38 -34.75
N GLY A 27 -24.33 6.44 -33.80
CA GLY A 27 -25.44 6.38 -32.86
C GLY A 27 -25.11 7.26 -31.66
N ILE A 28 -25.65 8.48 -31.63
CA ILE A 28 -25.63 9.30 -30.43
C ILE A 28 -26.73 8.76 -29.53
N LEU A 29 -26.35 8.02 -28.49
CA LEU A 29 -27.28 7.59 -27.44
C LEU A 29 -27.31 8.69 -26.37
N PHE A 30 -28.29 9.58 -26.46
CA PHE A 30 -28.61 10.48 -25.35
C PHE A 30 -29.33 9.67 -24.26
N CYS A 31 -28.59 9.29 -23.22
CA CYS A 31 -29.19 8.79 -21.99
C CYS A 31 -29.41 9.98 -21.05
N THR A 32 -30.62 10.53 -21.04
CA THR A 32 -31.04 11.51 -20.03
C THR A 32 -31.38 10.78 -18.74
N MET A 33 -30.50 10.89 -17.73
CA MET A 33 -30.84 10.51 -16.37
C MET A 33 -31.62 11.65 -15.72
N LYS A 34 -32.90 11.42 -15.42
CA LYS A 34 -33.65 12.29 -14.53
C LYS A 34 -33.10 12.08 -13.12
N SER A 35 -32.42 13.09 -12.58
CA SER A 35 -32.06 13.16 -11.16
C SER A 35 -33.35 13.16 -10.33
N THR A 36 -33.70 12.02 -9.75
CA THR A 36 -34.59 11.98 -8.59
C THR A 36 -33.79 12.44 -7.38
N GLN A 37 -34.09 13.64 -6.88
CA GLN A 37 -33.60 14.12 -5.60
C GLN A 37 -34.09 13.17 -4.49
N ALA A 38 -33.21 12.30 -4.00
CA ALA A 38 -33.38 11.68 -2.70
C ALA A 38 -33.02 12.74 -1.65
N GLN A 39 -34.05 13.40 -1.08
CA GLN A 39 -33.88 14.24 0.10
C GLN A 39 -33.55 13.33 1.29
N ALA A 40 -32.25 13.14 1.56
CA ALA A 40 -31.82 12.71 2.88
C ALA A 40 -31.87 13.94 3.79
N ALA A 41 -32.99 14.10 4.50
CA ALA A 41 -33.11 15.08 5.56
C ALA A 41 -32.11 14.75 6.67
N THR A 42 -31.04 15.53 6.76
CA THR A 42 -30.11 15.50 7.89
C THR A 42 -30.86 16.00 9.12
N ARG A 43 -31.21 15.08 10.02
CA ARG A 43 -31.67 15.42 11.36
C ARG A 43 -30.50 16.10 12.07
N GLU A 44 -30.67 17.35 12.47
CA GLU A 44 -29.68 18.05 13.31
C GLU A 44 -29.40 17.22 14.56
N LYS A 45 -28.14 16.83 14.73
CA LYS A 45 -27.65 16.13 15.91
C LYS A 45 -27.37 17.19 16.99
N PRO A 46 -27.83 17.03 18.24
CA PRO A 46 -27.52 17.97 19.30
C PRO A 46 -26.01 18.05 19.53
N THR A 47 -25.54 19.26 19.79
CA THR A 47 -24.17 19.64 20.17
C THR A 47 -23.60 18.68 21.22
N PRO A 48 -22.36 18.18 21.09
CA PRO A 48 -21.75 17.37 22.14
C PRO A 48 -21.58 18.22 23.42
N PRO A 49 -21.90 17.69 24.61
CA PRO A 49 -21.68 18.41 25.85
C PRO A 49 -20.17 18.62 26.04
N GLN A 50 -19.80 19.88 26.28
CA GLN A 50 -18.46 20.31 26.71
C GLN A 50 -18.03 19.47 27.93
N VAL A 51 -17.12 18.52 27.71
CA VAL A 51 -16.52 17.73 28.79
C VAL A 51 -15.56 18.65 29.54
N LYS A 52 -16.03 19.20 30.67
CA LYS A 52 -15.16 19.83 31.66
C LYS A 52 -14.22 18.76 32.21
N VAL A 53 -12.95 18.81 31.79
CA VAL A 53 -11.90 17.98 32.37
C VAL A 53 -11.66 18.48 33.79
N SER A 54 -12.20 17.76 34.77
CA SER A 54 -11.88 17.93 36.19
C SER A 54 -10.50 17.34 36.48
N PRO A 55 -9.73 17.91 37.43
CA PRO A 55 -8.43 17.36 37.79
C PRO A 55 -8.63 15.99 38.46
N ARG A 56 -7.90 15.00 37.91
CA ARG A 56 -8.02 13.56 38.18
C ARG A 56 -7.67 13.25 39.64
N SER A 57 -8.68 13.11 40.49
CA SER A 57 -8.55 12.57 41.85
C SER A 57 -8.67 11.04 41.84
N SER A 58 -7.62 10.39 42.37
CA SER A 58 -7.55 9.06 42.96
C SER A 58 -8.64 8.03 42.61
N ASN A 59 -8.40 7.18 41.60
CA ASN A 59 -9.22 5.97 41.43
C ASN A 59 -8.41 4.76 40.92
N THR A 60 -7.31 4.46 41.62
CA THR A 60 -6.43 3.32 41.34
C THR A 60 -7.11 1.98 41.64
N LYS A 61 -8.06 1.95 42.60
CA LYS A 61 -8.75 0.72 43.04
C LYS A 61 -9.76 0.16 42.04
N ALA A 62 -10.41 1.02 41.24
CA ALA A 62 -11.36 0.56 40.22
C ALA A 62 -10.64 -0.05 39.00
N ILE A 63 -9.50 0.53 38.60
CA ILE A 63 -8.68 0.03 37.48
C ILE A 63 -8.09 -1.36 37.81
N ASP A 64 -7.63 -1.55 39.05
CA ASP A 64 -7.05 -2.82 39.53
C ASP A 64 -8.09 -3.94 39.73
N LYS A 65 -9.38 -3.60 39.81
CA LYS A 65 -10.47 -4.59 39.85
C LYS A 65 -10.83 -5.07 38.44
N THR A 66 -10.88 -4.17 37.46
CA THR A 66 -11.20 -4.51 36.06
C THR A 66 -10.12 -5.37 35.41
N SER A 67 -8.84 -5.19 35.76
CA SER A 67 -7.72 -5.99 35.24
C SER A 67 -7.72 -7.45 35.71
N LYS A 68 -8.48 -7.80 36.75
CA LYS A 68 -8.57 -9.20 37.25
C LYS A 68 -9.65 -10.04 36.56
N GLU A 69 -10.59 -9.42 35.85
CA GLU A 69 -11.70 -10.10 35.18
C GLU A 69 -11.50 -10.21 33.65
N TYR A 70 -10.59 -9.41 33.07
CA TYR A 70 -10.36 -9.35 31.63
C TYR A 70 -8.86 -9.41 31.31
N GLU A 71 -8.52 -10.12 30.25
CA GLU A 71 -7.17 -10.19 29.69
C GLU A 71 -7.07 -9.35 28.41
N ALA A 72 -6.03 -8.51 28.32
CA ALA A 72 -5.78 -7.70 27.13
C ALA A 72 -4.96 -8.49 26.10
N ILE A 73 -5.53 -8.67 24.90
CA ILE A 73 -4.84 -9.26 23.75
C ILE A 73 -4.50 -8.14 22.76
N ILE A 74 -3.22 -7.89 22.55
CA ILE A 74 -2.73 -6.78 21.72
C ILE A 74 -1.97 -7.37 20.52
N GLY A 75 -2.42 -7.04 19.32
CA GLY A 75 -1.70 -7.28 18.07
C GLY A 75 -1.11 -5.98 17.54
N ILE A 76 0.12 -6.04 17.01
CA ILE A 76 0.80 -4.89 16.41
C ILE A 76 1.01 -5.17 14.94
N GLU A 77 0.59 -4.24 14.10
CA GLU A 77 0.98 -4.14 12.70
C GLU A 77 2.00 -3.00 12.61
N THR A 78 3.18 -3.31 12.09
CA THR A 78 4.25 -2.31 11.93
C THR A 78 4.60 -2.25 10.47
N HIS A 79 4.71 -1.02 9.99
CA HIS A 79 4.94 -0.63 8.62
C HIS A 79 6.34 -0.01 8.56
N VAL A 80 7.32 -0.70 7.97
CA VAL A 80 8.73 -0.26 7.95
C VAL A 80 9.15 0.22 6.57
N GLN A 81 9.56 1.48 6.50
CA GLN A 81 10.09 2.03 5.28
C GLN A 81 11.50 1.52 4.96
N LEU A 82 11.67 0.94 3.78
CA LEU A 82 12.97 0.50 3.29
C LEU A 82 13.82 1.65 2.72
N SER A 83 15.10 1.69 3.10
CA SER A 83 16.06 2.70 2.65
C SER A 83 16.63 2.37 1.26
N THR A 84 15.78 2.36 0.23
CA THR A 84 16.18 2.14 -1.17
C THR A 84 16.31 3.46 -1.93
N LEU A 85 17.17 3.48 -2.95
CA LEU A 85 17.37 4.66 -3.81
C LEU A 85 16.16 4.94 -4.71
N THR A 86 15.50 3.88 -5.18
CA THR A 86 14.33 3.94 -6.04
C THR A 86 13.13 3.27 -5.39
N LYS A 87 11.94 3.61 -5.88
CA LYS A 87 10.67 3.05 -5.42
C LYS A 87 10.53 1.56 -5.74
N ALA A 88 9.45 0.96 -5.25
CA ALA A 88 9.27 -0.47 -5.32
C ALA A 88 8.99 -1.02 -6.70
N PHE A 89 8.20 -0.30 -7.49
CA PHE A 89 7.70 -0.79 -8.77
C PHE A 89 8.10 0.09 -9.96
N CYS A 90 8.95 1.09 -9.75
CA CYS A 90 9.46 1.97 -10.81
C CYS A 90 10.82 2.58 -10.45
N SER A 91 11.47 3.19 -11.45
CA SER A 91 12.81 3.78 -11.31
C SER A 91 12.81 5.20 -10.74
N CYS A 92 11.68 5.73 -10.28
CA CYS A 92 11.66 7.04 -9.63
C CYS A 92 12.54 6.99 -8.37
N PRO A 93 13.33 8.04 -8.10
CA PRO A 93 14.07 8.14 -6.87
C PRO A 93 13.12 8.31 -5.68
N TYR A 94 13.60 7.91 -4.51
CA TYR A 94 13.03 8.29 -3.23
C TYR A 94 13.97 9.29 -2.53
N SER A 95 13.43 10.45 -2.16
CA SER A 95 14.09 11.41 -1.28
C SER A 95 13.05 12.05 -0.40
N TYR A 96 13.30 12.03 0.91
CA TYR A 96 12.43 12.72 1.86
C TYR A 96 12.48 14.24 1.61
N GLY A 97 11.34 14.91 1.75
CA GLY A 97 11.24 16.37 1.61
C GLY A 97 11.38 16.92 0.19
N SER A 98 11.36 16.07 -0.85
CA SER A 98 11.29 16.55 -2.23
C SER A 98 10.03 17.38 -2.48
N PRO A 99 10.07 18.36 -3.41
CA PRO A 99 8.88 19.13 -3.73
C PRO A 99 7.74 18.23 -4.23
N PRO A 100 6.47 18.58 -3.96
CA PRO A 100 5.31 17.82 -4.37
C PRO A 100 5.36 17.36 -5.82
N ASN A 101 5.08 16.07 -6.05
CA ASN A 101 4.90 15.48 -7.38
C ASN A 101 6.08 15.69 -8.36
N THR A 102 7.31 15.87 -7.85
CA THR A 102 8.53 15.98 -8.68
C THR A 102 9.16 14.64 -9.00
N SER A 103 9.10 13.70 -8.06
CA SER A 103 9.69 12.37 -8.20
C SER A 103 8.64 11.35 -8.64
N VAL A 104 7.93 11.59 -9.74
CA VAL A 104 6.81 10.73 -10.20
C VAL A 104 7.00 10.25 -11.64
N CYS A 105 6.28 9.20 -12.02
CA CYS A 105 6.26 8.64 -13.38
C CYS A 105 4.90 7.97 -13.66
N PRO A 106 4.61 7.57 -14.92
CA PRO A 106 3.35 6.92 -15.27
C PRO A 106 2.99 5.69 -14.44
N VAL A 107 3.99 4.91 -14.00
CA VAL A 107 3.77 3.71 -13.19
C VAL A 107 3.24 4.05 -11.81
N CYS A 108 3.93 4.95 -11.09
CA CYS A 108 3.51 5.28 -9.73
C CYS A 108 2.30 6.21 -9.67
N MET A 109 2.02 6.94 -10.76
CA MET A 109 0.78 7.70 -10.93
C MET A 109 -0.38 6.84 -11.43
N GLY A 110 -0.20 5.53 -11.61
CA GLY A 110 -1.26 4.63 -12.06
C GLY A 110 -1.85 4.97 -13.44
N LEU A 111 -1.06 5.57 -14.34
CA LEU A 111 -1.55 5.96 -15.66
C LEU A 111 -1.87 4.71 -16.52
N PRO A 112 -2.87 4.82 -17.42
CA PRO A 112 -3.25 3.70 -18.29
C PRO A 112 -2.06 3.17 -19.11
N GLY A 113 -1.88 1.85 -19.09
CA GLY A 113 -0.82 1.16 -19.84
C GLY A 113 0.54 1.08 -19.14
N ALA A 114 0.70 1.69 -17.97
CA ALA A 114 1.93 1.57 -17.19
C ALA A 114 1.99 0.23 -16.44
N LEU A 115 3.17 -0.41 -16.42
CA LEU A 115 3.38 -1.72 -15.79
C LEU A 115 4.42 -1.63 -14.65
N PRO A 116 4.17 -2.30 -13.50
CA PRO A 116 5.10 -2.31 -12.37
C PRO A 116 6.30 -3.22 -12.65
N VAL A 117 7.49 -2.77 -12.26
CA VAL A 117 8.74 -3.57 -12.29
C VAL A 117 9.37 -3.53 -10.90
N LEU A 118 9.47 -4.70 -10.27
CA LEU A 118 9.94 -4.83 -8.89
C LEU A 118 11.43 -4.47 -8.74
N ASN A 119 11.73 -3.68 -7.72
CA ASN A 119 13.08 -3.37 -7.28
C ASN A 119 13.73 -4.55 -6.54
N SER A 120 14.86 -5.05 -7.05
CA SER A 120 15.57 -6.18 -6.46
C SER A 120 16.12 -5.91 -5.05
N LYS A 121 16.45 -4.65 -4.73
CA LYS A 121 16.94 -4.28 -3.40
C LYS A 121 15.89 -4.41 -2.31
N ILE A 122 14.62 -4.28 -2.66
CA ILE A 122 13.52 -4.48 -1.73
C ILE A 122 13.44 -5.93 -1.28
N ILE A 123 13.61 -6.88 -2.21
CA ILE A 123 13.66 -8.30 -1.86
C ILE A 123 14.84 -8.55 -0.91
N GLU A 124 16.02 -8.04 -1.23
CA GLU A 124 17.22 -8.21 -0.38
C GLU A 124 16.98 -7.72 1.06
N PHE A 125 16.38 -6.55 1.22
CA PHE A 125 16.08 -5.98 2.53
C PHE A 125 14.95 -6.72 3.25
N ALA A 126 13.91 -7.13 2.54
CA ALA A 126 12.83 -7.93 3.10
C ALA A 126 13.34 -9.27 3.65
N LEU A 127 14.27 -9.92 2.93
CA LEU A 127 14.94 -11.14 3.39
C LEU A 127 15.80 -10.88 4.63
N LYS A 128 16.57 -9.78 4.64
CA LYS A 128 17.36 -9.37 5.82
C LYS A 128 16.48 -9.15 7.05
N VAL A 129 15.36 -8.45 6.90
CA VAL A 129 14.38 -8.23 7.98
C VAL A 129 13.77 -9.56 8.43
N GLY A 130 13.37 -10.43 7.49
CA GLY A 130 12.85 -11.76 7.81
C GLY A 130 13.85 -12.58 8.64
N LEU A 131 15.12 -12.60 8.24
CA LEU A 131 16.17 -13.30 9.00
C LEU A 131 16.44 -12.65 10.37
N ALA A 132 16.48 -11.32 10.44
CA ALA A 132 16.70 -10.60 11.69
C ALA A 132 15.56 -10.82 12.70
N LEU A 133 14.35 -11.06 12.22
CA LEU A 133 13.16 -11.38 13.02
C LEU A 133 12.99 -12.89 13.26
N ASN A 134 14.00 -13.69 12.97
CA ASN A 134 13.99 -15.15 13.12
C ASN A 134 12.85 -15.85 12.34
N CYS A 135 12.35 -15.23 11.26
CA CYS A 135 11.28 -15.79 10.45
C CYS A 135 11.81 -16.92 9.53
N LYS A 136 10.92 -17.85 9.18
CA LYS A 136 11.13 -18.79 8.09
C LYS A 136 10.87 -18.08 6.75
N LEU A 137 11.90 -18.00 5.92
CA LEU A 137 11.82 -17.43 4.58
C LEU A 137 11.04 -18.37 3.63
N SER A 138 10.25 -17.77 2.74
CA SER A 138 9.60 -18.49 1.66
C SER A 138 10.46 -18.48 0.40
N LEU A 139 10.66 -19.65 -0.22
CA LEU A 139 11.36 -19.76 -1.51
C LEU A 139 10.54 -19.20 -2.68
N ASN A 140 9.21 -19.28 -2.55
CA ASN A 140 8.27 -18.75 -3.51
C ASN A 140 7.44 -17.67 -2.84
N SER A 141 7.26 -16.54 -3.49
CA SER A 141 6.41 -15.46 -2.99
C SER A 141 5.78 -14.74 -4.17
N LYS A 142 4.57 -14.21 -3.98
CA LYS A 142 3.84 -13.50 -5.02
C LYS A 142 3.32 -12.17 -4.51
N PHE A 143 3.02 -11.28 -5.45
CA PHE A 143 2.34 -10.03 -5.17
C PHE A 143 0.86 -10.15 -5.57
N ASP A 144 0.03 -9.52 -4.77
CA ASP A 144 -1.42 -9.48 -4.86
C ASP A 144 -1.90 -8.03 -4.88
N ARG A 145 -3.11 -7.82 -5.36
CA ARG A 145 -3.72 -6.49 -5.44
C ARG A 145 -4.74 -6.33 -4.32
N LYS A 146 -4.44 -5.50 -3.34
CA LYS A 146 -5.37 -5.09 -2.27
C LYS A 146 -6.18 -3.89 -2.78
N GLN A 147 -7.43 -4.12 -3.14
CA GLN A 147 -8.29 -3.15 -3.82
C GLN A 147 -9.02 -2.25 -2.81
N TYR A 148 -8.88 -0.93 -2.95
CA TYR A 148 -9.67 0.07 -2.24
C TYR A 148 -9.57 1.42 -2.95
N PHE A 149 -10.58 2.27 -2.79
CA PHE A 149 -10.61 3.59 -3.38
C PHE A 149 -10.21 4.63 -2.35
N TYR A 150 -9.09 5.32 -2.61
CA TYR A 150 -8.68 6.47 -1.82
C TYR A 150 -7.86 7.43 -2.69
N PRO A 151 -7.92 8.76 -2.48
CA PRO A 151 -7.29 9.72 -3.38
C PRO A 151 -5.77 9.59 -3.51
N ASP A 152 -5.07 9.14 -2.48
CA ASP A 152 -3.61 8.93 -2.51
C ASP A 152 -3.17 7.60 -3.15
N LEU A 153 -4.13 6.79 -3.62
CA LEU A 153 -3.89 5.49 -4.24
C LEU A 153 -4.34 5.51 -5.69
N PRO A 154 -3.49 6.00 -6.62
CA PRO A 154 -3.91 6.32 -7.99
C PRO A 154 -4.34 5.11 -8.82
N LYS A 155 -3.90 3.90 -8.44
CA LYS A 155 -4.21 2.65 -9.15
C LYS A 155 -5.55 2.04 -8.75
N GLY A 156 -6.17 2.50 -7.65
CA GLY A 156 -7.34 1.84 -7.04
C GLY A 156 -7.03 0.47 -6.40
N TYR A 157 -5.75 0.12 -6.30
CA TYR A 157 -5.25 -1.02 -5.55
C TYR A 157 -3.80 -0.79 -5.12
N GLN A 158 -3.45 -1.35 -3.96
CA GLN A 158 -2.10 -1.42 -3.44
C GLN A 158 -1.50 -2.77 -3.82
N ILE A 159 -0.30 -2.77 -4.40
CA ILE A 159 0.47 -3.99 -4.64
C ILE A 159 1.11 -4.41 -3.31
N SER A 160 0.63 -5.52 -2.75
CA SER A 160 1.07 -6.10 -1.48
C SER A 160 1.24 -7.63 -1.65
N GLN A 161 1.34 -8.41 -0.58
CA GLN A 161 1.33 -9.89 -0.64
C GLN A 161 0.26 -10.42 0.29
N PHE A 162 -0.50 -11.43 -0.12
CA PHE A 162 -1.58 -11.96 0.71
C PHE A 162 -1.24 -13.33 1.31
N ASP A 163 -1.48 -14.40 0.57
CA ASP A 163 -1.34 -15.80 0.99
C ASP A 163 0.12 -16.29 1.05
N ILE A 164 1.00 -15.80 0.17
CA ILE A 164 2.40 -16.26 0.07
C ILE A 164 3.40 -15.12 0.37
N PRO A 165 3.53 -14.69 1.63
CA PRO A 165 4.47 -13.64 2.02
C PRO A 165 5.93 -14.10 1.95
N ILE A 166 6.85 -13.14 1.98
CA ILE A 166 8.29 -13.43 1.90
C ILE A 166 8.84 -14.16 3.14
N ALA A 167 8.27 -13.93 4.34
CA ALA A 167 8.68 -14.62 5.55
C ALA A 167 7.52 -14.80 6.55
N THR A 168 7.56 -15.86 7.36
CA THR A 168 6.51 -16.21 8.34
C THR A 168 7.08 -16.81 9.62
N GLY A 169 6.32 -16.72 10.72
CA GLY A 169 6.60 -17.47 11.95
C GLY A 169 7.91 -17.10 12.64
N GLY A 170 8.19 -15.81 12.78
CA GLY A 170 9.35 -15.30 13.51
C GLY A 170 9.03 -14.97 14.97
N TYR A 171 9.99 -14.34 15.64
CA TYR A 171 9.81 -13.84 17.00
C TYR A 171 10.86 -12.78 17.36
N ILE A 172 10.52 -11.96 18.36
CA ILE A 172 11.42 -10.99 19.01
C ILE A 172 11.44 -11.29 20.51
N ASP A 173 12.64 -11.37 21.07
CA ASP A 173 12.83 -11.48 22.52
C ASP A 173 13.07 -10.07 23.09
N LEU A 174 12.32 -9.70 24.14
CA LEU A 174 12.38 -8.40 24.79
C LEU A 174 12.48 -8.53 26.31
N ASP A 175 13.23 -7.61 26.89
CA ASP A 175 13.39 -7.47 28.33
C ASP A 175 12.36 -6.45 28.83
N LEU A 176 11.46 -6.89 29.72
CA LEU A 176 10.44 -6.03 30.29
C LEU A 176 11.06 -5.13 31.37
N PRO A 177 10.68 -3.84 31.43
CA PRO A 177 11.09 -2.96 32.50
C PRO A 177 10.64 -3.50 33.86
N LEU A 178 11.47 -3.31 34.90
CA LEU A 178 11.19 -3.75 36.26
C LEU A 178 9.89 -3.14 36.81
N GLU A 179 9.54 -1.92 36.40
CA GLU A 179 8.30 -1.23 36.77
C GLU A 179 7.03 -2.00 36.34
N PHE A 180 7.14 -2.87 35.34
CA PHE A 180 6.04 -3.69 34.81
C PHE A 180 6.17 -5.19 35.16
N GLY A 181 6.98 -5.52 36.17
CA GLY A 181 7.18 -6.89 36.64
C GLY A 181 8.44 -7.58 36.14
N GLY A 182 9.22 -6.93 35.26
CA GLY A 182 10.50 -7.44 34.78
C GLY A 182 10.43 -8.75 33.98
N GLY A 183 11.60 -9.22 33.54
CA GLY A 183 11.78 -10.54 32.91
C GLY A 183 11.86 -10.53 31.38
N HIS A 184 12.21 -11.69 30.83
CA HIS A 184 12.34 -11.90 29.39
C HIS A 184 11.04 -12.45 28.81
N ARG A 185 10.53 -11.83 27.74
CA ARG A 185 9.37 -12.33 27.00
C ARG A 185 9.64 -12.43 25.51
N LYS A 186 9.06 -13.46 24.91
CA LYS A 186 9.07 -13.70 23.47
C LYS A 186 7.75 -13.25 22.86
N PHE A 187 7.83 -12.42 21.83
CA PHE A 187 6.69 -11.96 21.05
C PHE A 187 6.75 -12.57 19.65
N GLY A 188 5.68 -13.25 19.24
CA GLY A 188 5.61 -13.89 17.92
C GLY A 188 5.43 -12.87 16.80
N ILE A 189 6.09 -13.11 15.67
CA ILE A 189 5.88 -12.38 14.42
C ILE A 189 5.17 -13.32 13.45
N THR A 190 3.90 -13.00 13.16
CA THR A 190 3.09 -13.83 12.27
C THR A 190 3.68 -13.89 10.86
N ARG A 191 4.04 -12.74 10.30
CA ARG A 191 4.50 -12.60 8.91
C ARG A 191 5.28 -11.30 8.69
N VAL A 192 6.11 -11.32 7.66
CA VAL A 192 6.72 -10.15 7.04
C VAL A 192 6.39 -10.22 5.56
N HIS A 193 5.95 -9.12 4.97
CA HIS A 193 5.58 -9.10 3.57
C HIS A 193 5.95 -7.77 2.92
N MET A 194 5.87 -7.72 1.60
CA MET A 194 6.31 -6.58 0.82
C MET A 194 5.13 -5.81 0.24
N GLU A 195 5.05 -4.49 0.47
CA GLU A 195 4.03 -3.65 -0.16
C GLU A 195 4.52 -2.25 -0.54
N GLU A 196 3.94 -1.69 -1.61
CA GLU A 196 4.10 -0.26 -1.87
C GLU A 196 3.26 0.56 -0.91
N ASP A 197 3.70 1.79 -0.66
CA ASP A 197 2.96 2.79 0.10
C ASP A 197 2.08 3.65 -0.82
N ALA A 198 1.13 4.31 -0.19
CA ALA A 198 0.27 5.31 -0.81
C ALA A 198 0.94 6.69 -0.82
N GLY A 199 0.35 7.63 -1.56
CA GLY A 199 0.73 9.04 -1.46
C GLY A 199 0.37 9.66 -0.11
N LYS A 200 0.60 10.96 0.02
CA LYS A 200 0.27 11.75 1.20
C LYS A 200 -0.71 12.86 0.82
N LEU A 201 -1.79 12.97 1.59
CA LEU A 201 -2.75 14.07 1.48
C LEU A 201 -2.42 15.21 2.45
N LEU A 202 -2.49 16.44 1.95
CA LEU A 202 -2.42 17.67 2.73
C LEU A 202 -3.76 18.40 2.60
N HIS A 203 -4.46 18.61 3.72
CA HIS A 203 -5.72 19.33 3.74
C HIS A 203 -5.44 20.84 3.75
N SER A 204 -6.16 21.62 2.94
CA SER A 204 -5.99 23.07 2.93
C SER A 204 -6.44 23.69 4.25
N GLU A 205 -5.79 24.76 4.70
CA GLU A 205 -6.15 25.46 5.94
C GLU A 205 -7.60 25.99 5.92
N SER A 206 -8.11 26.32 4.74
CA SER A 206 -9.50 26.76 4.54
C SER A 206 -10.53 25.62 4.56
N GLY A 207 -10.09 24.35 4.64
CA GLY A 207 -10.94 23.16 4.60
C GLY A 207 -11.68 22.93 3.27
N SER A 208 -11.33 23.69 2.22
CA SER A 208 -12.09 23.72 0.96
C SER A 208 -11.66 22.61 -0.01
N TYR A 209 -10.43 22.13 0.06
CA TYR A 209 -9.89 21.06 -0.78
C TYR A 209 -8.66 20.39 -0.14
N SER A 210 -8.27 19.22 -0.66
CA SER A 210 -7.04 18.52 -0.27
C SER A 210 -6.09 18.42 -1.47
N GLN A 211 -4.79 18.53 -1.22
CA GLN A 211 -3.74 18.32 -2.20
C GLN A 211 -3.12 16.94 -2.00
N GLU A 212 -2.95 16.19 -3.09
CA GLU A 212 -2.22 14.93 -3.08
C GLU A 212 -0.76 15.15 -3.45
N THR A 213 0.13 14.59 -2.64
CA THR A 213 1.55 14.52 -2.88
C THR A 213 1.95 13.05 -2.99
N THR A 214 2.23 12.58 -4.19
CA THR A 214 2.54 11.18 -4.43
C THR A 214 3.95 10.85 -3.91
N PHE A 215 4.02 10.26 -2.72
CA PHE A 215 5.19 9.55 -2.20
C PHE A 215 4.89 8.04 -2.22
N PRO A 216 5.01 7.32 -3.34
CA PRO A 216 4.98 5.87 -3.31
C PRO A 216 6.26 5.42 -2.62
N LEU A 217 6.14 5.29 -1.31
CA LEU A 217 7.07 4.68 -0.41
C LEU A 217 6.95 3.15 -0.56
N PHE A 218 7.73 2.41 0.20
CA PHE A 218 7.55 0.99 0.36
C PHE A 218 7.51 0.72 1.85
N VAL A 219 6.66 -0.21 2.24
CA VAL A 219 6.41 -0.55 3.62
C VAL A 219 6.49 -2.08 3.77
N LEU A 220 7.30 -2.55 4.73
CA LEU A 220 7.30 -3.95 5.20
C LEU A 220 6.31 -4.15 6.34
#